data_AF-A0A4Q7G0G5-F1
#
_entry.id   AF-A0A4Q7G0G5-F1
#
_cell.length_a   1.000
_cell.length_b   1.000
_cell.length_c   1.000
_cell.angle_alpha   90.00
_cell.angle_beta   90.00
_cell.angle_gamma   90.00
#
_symmetry.space_group_name_H-M   'P 1'
#
loop_
_entity.id
_entity.type
_entity.pdbx_description
1 polymer ?
#
loop_
_entity_poly.entity_id
_entity_poly.type
_entity_poly.pdbx_seq_one_letter_code
_entity_poly.pdbx_strand_id
1 'polypeptide(L)'
;MTIRSRREVVTFKHPFRIRGIDRLLPAGAYEVVTDEETIEGLSFEAFRRVATMIKVPVEGSRGLAMEVVSIGSVDLADAQRIDASASDA
;
A
#
# COMPACT_ATOMS: atom_id res chain seq x y z
N MET A 1 -0.23 -2.49 -24.61
CA MET A 1 -0.42 -2.23 -23.17
C MET A 1 -0.29 -3.51 -22.37
N THR A 2 0.85 -3.67 -21.69
CA THR A 2 1.12 -4.78 -20.77
C THR A 2 1.14 -4.22 -19.35
N ILE A 3 0.34 -4.81 -18.46
CA ILE A 3 0.33 -4.48 -17.03
C ILE A 3 1.12 -5.54 -16.28
N ARG A 4 2.03 -5.09 -15.43
CA ARG A 4 2.78 -5.91 -14.49
C ARG A 4 2.40 -5.53 -13.06
N SER A 5 2.07 -6.51 -12.23
CA SER A 5 1.89 -6.29 -10.79
C SER A 5 3.18 -6.59 -10.03
N ARG A 6 3.56 -5.71 -9.11
CA ARG A 6 4.58 -5.97 -8.08
C ARG A 6 3.91 -6.13 -6.72
N ARG A 7 4.41 -7.06 -5.93
CA ARG A 7 3.95 -7.30 -4.56
C ARG A 7 5.11 -7.05 -3.61
N GLU A 8 4.85 -6.30 -2.56
CA GLU A 8 5.80 -6.04 -1.49
C GLU A 8 5.11 -6.11 -0.13
N VAL A 9 5.90 -6.32 0.92
CA VAL A 9 5.42 -6.29 2.30
C VAL A 9 5.91 -5.01 2.95
N VAL A 10 4.97 -4.20 3.42
CA VAL A 10 5.23 -2.97 4.18
C VAL A 10 4.88 -3.23 5.64
N THR A 11 5.82 -2.96 6.53
CA THR A 11 5.60 -3.09 7.98
C THR A 11 5.41 -1.71 8.58
N PHE A 12 4.28 -1.53 9.27
CA PHE A 12 4.00 -0.39 10.12
C PHE A 12 4.23 -0.78 11.58
N LYS A 13 5.08 -0.04 12.29
CA LYS A 13 5.39 -0.27 13.71
C LYS A 13 4.26 0.20 14.63
N HIS A 14 3.49 1.18 14.18
CA HIS A 14 2.43 1.81 14.94
C HIS A 14 1.10 1.69 14.21
N PRO A 15 -0.04 1.76 14.93
CA PRO A 15 -1.34 1.92 14.29
C PRO A 15 -1.36 3.17 13.39
N PHE A 16 -1.90 3.04 12.19
CA PHE A 16 -1.81 4.08 11.16
C PHE A 16 -3.15 4.32 10.46
N ARG A 17 -3.28 5.50 9.85
CA ARG A 17 -4.39 5.85 8.96
C ARG A 17 -3.82 6.14 7.57
N ILE A 18 -4.59 5.83 6.55
CA ILE A 18 -4.26 6.12 5.16
C ILE A 18 -5.51 6.54 4.40
N ARG A 19 -5.39 7.53 3.53
CA ARG A 19 -6.51 7.98 2.69
C ARG A 19 -7.02 6.82 1.83
N GLY A 20 -8.34 6.65 1.78
CA GLY A 20 -9.00 5.50 1.14
C GLY A 20 -9.44 4.42 2.12
N ILE A 21 -9.02 4.51 3.40
CA ILE A 21 -9.48 3.62 4.47
C ILE A 21 -9.88 4.48 5.69
N ASP A 22 -11.18 4.61 5.93
CA ASP A 22 -11.75 5.51 6.95
C ASP A 22 -11.71 4.93 8.38
N ARG A 23 -10.70 4.11 8.68
CA ARG A 23 -10.51 3.50 10.00
C ARG A 23 -9.02 3.40 10.36
N LEU A 24 -8.74 3.24 11.65
CA LEU A 24 -7.39 2.99 12.14
C LEU A 24 -7.00 1.54 11.85
N LEU A 25 -5.88 1.34 11.16
CA LEU A 25 -5.31 0.02 10.92
C LEU A 25 -4.31 -0.32 12.03
N PRO A 26 -4.28 -1.58 12.51
CA PRO A 26 -3.31 -1.98 13.53
C PRO A 26 -1.87 -1.95 12.99
N ALA A 27 -0.89 -1.83 13.89
CA ALA A 27 0.50 -2.09 13.53
C ALA A 27 0.66 -3.52 12.99
N GLY A 28 1.58 -3.71 12.04
CA GLY A 28 1.84 -5.02 11.45
C GLY A 28 2.36 -4.96 10.02
N ALA A 29 2.50 -6.14 9.44
CA ALA A 29 2.91 -6.33 8.05
C ALA A 29 1.71 -6.39 7.12
N TYR A 30 1.75 -5.61 6.05
CA TYR A 30 0.70 -5.48 5.05
C TYR A 30 1.25 -5.79 3.66
N GLU A 31 0.52 -6.58 2.88
CA GLU A 31 0.84 -6.79 1.46
C GLU A 31 0.35 -5.57 0.67
N VAL A 32 1.26 -4.95 -0.07
CA VAL A 32 0.98 -3.88 -1.01
C VAL A 32 1.21 -4.41 -2.42
N VAL A 33 0.24 -4.17 -3.29
CA VAL A 33 0.30 -4.49 -4.70
C VAL A 33 0.36 -3.20 -5.49
N THR A 34 1.35 -3.09 -6.37
CA THR A 34 1.50 -1.97 -7.30
C THR A 34 1.36 -2.48 -8.73
N ASP A 35 0.38 -1.97 -9.46
CA ASP A 35 0.29 -2.22 -10.90
C ASP A 35 1.07 -1.15 -11.67
N GLU A 36 1.88 -1.61 -12.59
CA GLU A 36 2.76 -0.83 -13.44
C GLU A 36 2.44 -1.12 -14.91
N GLU A 37 2.35 -0.07 -15.71
CA GLU A 37 2.22 -0.14 -17.15
C GLU A 37 3.58 0.15 -17.81
N THR A 38 3.99 -0.68 -18.78
CA THR A 38 5.18 -0.40 -19.58
C THR A 38 4.96 0.84 -20.45
N ILE A 39 5.90 1.77 -20.41
CA ILE A 39 5.90 2.95 -21.28
C ILE A 39 6.55 2.56 -22.61
N GLU A 40 5.75 2.47 -23.66
CA GLU A 40 6.21 2.12 -25.01
C GLU A 40 6.92 3.32 -25.69
N GLY A 41 7.79 3.03 -26.67
CA GLY A 41 8.44 4.06 -27.50
C GLY A 41 9.69 4.71 -26.91
N LEU A 42 10.19 4.23 -25.77
CA LEU A 42 11.47 4.65 -25.19
C LEU A 42 12.62 3.75 -25.65
N SER A 43 13.85 4.28 -25.65
CA SER A 43 15.07 3.50 -25.94
C SER A 43 15.48 2.57 -24.80
N PHE A 44 14.74 2.55 -23.70
CA PHE A 44 14.96 1.74 -22.51
C PHE A 44 13.62 1.32 -21.90
N GLU A 45 13.64 0.26 -21.09
CA GLU A 45 12.44 -0.20 -20.39
C GLU A 45 12.09 0.78 -19.24
N ALA A 46 10.87 1.33 -19.28
CA ALA A 46 10.35 2.18 -18.23
C ALA A 46 8.91 1.79 -17.88
N PHE A 47 8.54 2.08 -16.64
CA PHE A 47 7.25 1.71 -16.08
C PHE A 47 6.59 2.92 -15.44
N ARG A 48 5.28 3.07 -15.64
CA ARG A 48 4.44 4.02 -14.93
C ARG A 48 3.54 3.27 -13.97
N ARG A 49 3.58 3.63 -12.70
CA ARG A 49 2.62 3.16 -11.71
C ARG A 49 1.21 3.64 -12.10
N VAL A 50 0.26 2.71 -12.17
CA VAL A 50 -1.14 2.98 -12.52
C VAL A 50 -2.12 2.67 -11.39
N ALA A 51 -1.75 1.79 -10.45
CA ALA A 51 -2.54 1.54 -9.24
C ALA A 51 -1.68 1.13 -8.04
N THR A 52 -2.19 1.37 -6.84
CA THR A 52 -1.63 0.86 -5.58
C THR A 52 -2.78 0.34 -4.73
N MET A 53 -2.63 -0.88 -4.23
CA MET A 53 -3.61 -1.55 -3.40
C MET A 53 -2.93 -2.12 -2.16
N ILE A 54 -3.66 -2.17 -1.05
CA ILE A 54 -3.19 -2.73 0.21
C ILE A 54 -4.18 -3.80 0.68
N LYS A 55 -3.66 -4.93 1.16
CA LYS A 55 -4.46 -5.99 1.78
C LYS A 55 -4.55 -5.75 3.28
N VAL A 56 -5.76 -5.47 3.78
CA VAL A 56 -6.01 -5.09 5.19
C VAL A 56 -7.06 -5.99 5.84
N PRO A 57 -7.07 -6.13 7.18
CA PRO A 57 -8.15 -6.82 7.88
C PRO A 57 -9.49 -6.11 7.69
N VAL A 58 -10.54 -6.87 7.39
CA VAL A 58 -11.92 -6.35 7.33
C VAL A 58 -12.32 -5.85 8.72
N GLU A 59 -12.94 -4.68 8.77
CA GLU A 59 -13.43 -4.11 10.02
C GLU A 59 -14.38 -5.07 10.75
N GLY A 60 -14.22 -5.22 12.06
CA GLY A 60 -15.04 -6.14 12.87
C GLY A 60 -14.75 -7.64 12.69
N SER A 61 -13.90 -8.04 11.72
CA SER A 61 -13.61 -9.47 11.46
C SER A 61 -12.65 -10.13 12.46
N ARG A 62 -12.10 -9.38 13.41
CA ARG A 62 -11.01 -9.83 14.32
C ARG A 62 -9.80 -10.41 13.58
N GLY A 63 -9.52 -9.92 12.36
CA GLY A 63 -8.40 -10.39 11.53
C GLY A 63 -8.67 -11.70 10.79
N LEU A 64 -9.90 -12.24 10.86
CA LEU A 64 -10.26 -13.50 10.20
C LEU A 64 -10.54 -13.32 8.70
N ALA A 65 -10.84 -12.09 8.26
CA ALA A 65 -11.09 -11.77 6.87
C ALA A 65 -10.18 -10.61 6.43
N MET A 66 -9.71 -10.68 5.20
CA MET A 66 -8.87 -9.65 4.57
C MET A 66 -9.61 -9.09 3.36
N GLU A 67 -9.48 -7.78 3.15
CA GLU A 67 -9.95 -7.08 1.96
C GLU A 67 -8.80 -6.38 1.26
N VAL A 68 -8.95 -6.12 -0.04
CA VAL A 68 -7.98 -5.36 -0.84
C VAL A 68 -8.59 -4.00 -1.14
N VAL A 69 -7.90 -2.94 -0.72
CA VAL A 69 -8.38 -1.56 -0.89
C VAL A 69 -7.40 -0.79 -1.76
N SER A 70 -7.93 0.00 -2.70
CA SER A 70 -7.12 0.93 -3.51
C SER A 70 -6.73 2.15 -2.68
N ILE A 71 -5.47 2.52 -2.72
CA ILE A 71 -4.89 3.64 -1.96
C ILE A 71 -4.03 4.51 -2.89
N GLY A 72 -3.76 5.75 -2.48
CA GLY A 72 -2.79 6.59 -3.18
C GLY A 72 -1.36 6.16 -2.88
N SER A 73 -0.49 6.16 -3.90
CA SER A 73 0.94 5.88 -3.70
C SER A 73 1.65 6.93 -2.84
N VAL A 74 1.22 8.20 -2.94
CA VAL A 74 1.71 9.28 -2.08
C VAL A 74 1.20 9.11 -0.65
N ASP A 75 -0.08 8.76 -0.47
CA ASP A 75 -0.66 8.51 0.84
C ASP A 75 0.05 7.34 1.56
N LEU A 76 0.46 6.30 0.81
CA LEU A 76 1.26 5.20 1.36
C LEU A 76 2.63 5.67 1.84
N ALA A 77 3.33 6.46 1.03
CA ALA A 77 4.65 7.00 1.38
C ALA A 77 4.57 7.93 2.60
N ASP A 78 3.51 8.75 2.69
CA ASP A 78 3.27 9.60 3.84
C ASP A 78 2.97 8.79 5.11
N ALA A 79 2.15 7.75 5.02
CA ALA A 79 1.88 6.86 6.15
C ALA A 79 3.17 6.19 6.65
N GLN A 80 4.04 5.70 5.75
CA GLN A 80 5.34 5.11 6.10
C GLN A 80 6.26 6.14 6.77
N ARG A 81 6.30 7.37 6.26
CA ARG A 81 7.10 8.46 6.85
C ARG A 81 6.62 8.82 8.25
N ILE A 82 5.29 8.89 8.45
CA ILE A 82 4.69 9.14 9.76
C ILE A 82 5.06 8.02 10.73
N ASP A 83 4.90 6.75 10.34
CA ASP A 83 5.26 5.60 11.15
C ASP A 83 6.74 5.58 11.54
N ALA A 84 7.64 5.90 10.61
CA ALA A 84 9.08 5.98 10.87
C ALA A 84 9.46 7.12 11.83
N SER A 85 8.63 8.16 11.92
CA SER A 85 8.85 9.30 12.83
C SER A 85 8.20 9.15 14.20
N ALA A 86 7.27 8.19 14.35
CA ALA A 86 6.66 7.88 15.63
C ALA A 86 7.70 7.21 16.54
N SER A 87 7.79 7.69 17.78
CA SER A 87 8.65 7.10 18.79
C SER A 87 7.93 5.93 19.46
N ASP A 88 8.66 4.83 19.70
CA ASP A 88 8.19 3.72 20.52
C ASP A 88 7.99 4.26 21.96
N ALA A 89 6.75 4.52 22.35
CA ALA A 89 6.39 5.06 23.67
C ALA A 89 6.44 3.99 24.77
#